data_AF-A0A2X2YCA5-F1
#
_entry.id   AF-A0A2X2YCA5-F1
#
_cell.length_a   1.000
_cell.length_b   1.000
_cell.length_c   1.000
_cell.angle_alpha   90.00
_cell.angle_beta   90.00
_cell.angle_gamma   90.00
#
_symmetry.space_group_name_H-M   'P 1'
#
loop_
_entity.id
_entity.type
_entity.pdbx_description
1 polymer ?
#
loop_
_entity_poly.entity_id
_entity_poly.type
_entity_poly.pdbx_seq_one_letter_code
_entity_poly.pdbx_strand_id
1 'polypeptide(L)'
;MELQNKKIDGKEESLLKKFFNINLFGVPMLLFLVGAIIIILGISTNSLPKDMVGSIFLIFTCGIVLGKIGDSIPIWKDYLGGGAILAFLVTSYAVYIGLIPTIYVKDVKTLFDSGFLELYISIMICGSLLAIDRKFLAKTVGGFIPMVLIATLTAALGAVIGGLITGVSPKEVILNYALPIMGGGNGAGAIPMSQIWGQVTGKDPKIWYSSAMAILTIANIIAILAGAI
;
A
#
# COMPACT_ATOMS: atom_id res chain seq x y z
N MET A 1 -32.82 -56.85 -9.38
CA MET A 1 -33.04 -55.43 -9.68
C MET A 1 -32.51 -54.64 -8.48
N GLU A 2 -31.20 -54.43 -8.41
CA GLU A 2 -30.58 -53.55 -7.42
C GLU A 2 -29.50 -52.75 -8.15
N LEU A 3 -29.88 -51.52 -8.52
CA LEU A 3 -28.98 -50.51 -9.04
C LEU A 3 -28.31 -49.81 -7.85
N GLN A 4 -26.99 -49.85 -7.85
CA GLN A 4 -26.06 -48.79 -7.44
C GLN A 4 -26.49 -47.87 -6.29
N ASN A 5 -25.87 -48.04 -5.11
CA ASN A 5 -25.74 -46.95 -4.14
C ASN A 5 -24.27 -46.59 -3.89
N LYS A 6 -23.89 -45.50 -4.57
CA LYS A 6 -22.74 -44.58 -4.40
C LYS A 6 -21.85 -44.77 -3.15
N LYS A 7 -20.57 -45.09 -3.40
CA LYS A 7 -19.43 -44.62 -2.59
C LYS A 7 -19.14 -43.14 -2.94
N ILE A 8 -19.64 -42.18 -2.17
CA ILE A 8 -19.25 -40.75 -2.32
C ILE A 8 -18.86 -40.07 -0.98
N ASP A 9 -19.33 -40.52 0.18
CA ASP A 9 -19.20 -39.75 1.45
C ASP A 9 -17.78 -39.62 2.07
N GLY A 10 -16.84 -40.52 1.79
CA GLY A 10 -15.58 -40.58 2.55
C GLY A 10 -14.49 -39.56 2.18
N LYS A 11 -14.59 -38.89 1.03
CA LYS A 11 -13.54 -38.01 0.51
C LYS A 11 -13.81 -36.52 0.79
N GLU A 12 -15.08 -36.15 0.90
CA GLU A 12 -15.52 -34.78 1.19
C GLU A 12 -15.25 -34.37 2.65
N GLU A 13 -15.52 -35.24 3.64
CA GLU A 13 -15.22 -34.95 5.05
C GLU A 13 -13.72 -34.68 5.31
N SER A 14 -12.83 -35.36 4.59
CA SER A 14 -11.37 -35.19 4.71
C SER A 14 -10.89 -33.84 4.16
N LEU A 15 -11.50 -33.37 3.06
CA LEU A 15 -11.18 -32.09 2.45
C LEU A 15 -11.77 -30.92 3.25
N LEU A 16 -12.99 -31.06 3.78
CA LEU A 16 -13.61 -30.05 4.63
C LEU A 16 -12.83 -29.86 5.94
N LYS A 17 -12.44 -30.95 6.62
CA LYS A 17 -11.60 -30.85 7.83
C LYS A 17 -10.23 -30.25 7.54
N LYS A 18 -9.62 -30.57 6.39
CA LYS A 18 -8.36 -29.94 5.96
C LYS A 18 -8.54 -28.46 5.65
N PHE A 19 -9.64 -28.06 5.04
CA PHE A 19 -9.96 -26.67 4.71
C PHE A 19 -10.18 -25.80 5.95
N PHE A 20 -10.91 -26.31 6.96
CA PHE A 20 -11.12 -25.59 8.22
C PHE A 20 -9.88 -25.52 9.12
N ASN A 21 -8.91 -26.42 8.94
CA ASN A 21 -7.61 -26.38 9.63
C ASN A 21 -6.57 -25.49 8.94
N ILE A 22 -6.91 -24.79 7.86
CA ILE A 22 -6.01 -23.82 7.25
C ILE A 22 -5.95 -22.58 8.15
N ASN A 23 -4.73 -22.15 8.48
CA ASN A 23 -4.50 -20.88 9.14
C ASN A 23 -4.17 -19.82 8.09
N LEU A 24 -4.91 -18.71 8.11
CA LEU A 24 -4.67 -17.52 7.31
C LEU A 24 -4.03 -16.46 8.19
N PHE A 25 -2.72 -16.23 8.01
CA PHE A 25 -1.96 -15.25 8.82
C PHE A 25 -2.16 -15.44 10.35
N GLY A 26 -2.20 -16.69 10.81
CA GLY A 26 -2.42 -17.03 12.23
C GLY A 26 -3.89 -17.03 12.68
N VAL A 27 -4.83 -16.67 11.80
CA VAL A 27 -6.28 -16.73 12.06
C VAL A 27 -6.86 -18.04 11.50
N PRO A 28 -7.61 -18.83 12.29
CA PRO A 28 -8.29 -20.03 11.79
C PRO A 28 -9.27 -19.69 10.65
N MET A 29 -9.31 -20.51 9.60
CA MET A 29 -10.15 -20.29 8.41
C MET A 29 -11.62 -20.03 8.75
N LEU A 30 -12.18 -20.74 9.73
CA LEU A 30 -13.56 -20.57 10.16
C LEU A 30 -13.84 -19.17 10.71
N LEU A 31 -12.95 -18.67 11.58
CA LEU A 31 -13.08 -17.34 12.17
C LEU A 31 -12.94 -16.25 11.10
N PHE A 32 -12.03 -16.47 10.16
CA PHE A 32 -11.85 -15.60 9.01
C PHE A 32 -13.12 -15.53 8.12
N LEU A 33 -13.72 -16.68 7.76
CA LEU A 33 -14.93 -16.74 6.94
C LEU A 33 -16.11 -16.03 7.59
N VAL A 34 -16.29 -16.22 8.90
CA VAL A 34 -17.31 -15.49 9.66
C VAL A 34 -17.07 -13.98 9.57
N GLY A 35 -15.83 -13.53 9.76
CA GLY A 35 -15.49 -12.11 9.64
C GLY A 35 -15.73 -11.54 8.24
N ALA A 36 -15.37 -12.28 7.19
CA ALA A 36 -15.61 -11.90 5.80
C ALA A 36 -17.10 -11.76 5.48
N ILE A 37 -17.93 -12.70 5.93
CA ILE A 37 -19.38 -12.63 5.76
C ILE A 37 -19.96 -11.41 6.49
N ILE A 38 -19.52 -11.14 7.72
CA ILE A 38 -19.96 -9.96 8.49
C ILE A 38 -19.60 -8.66 7.77
N ILE A 39 -18.41 -8.55 7.19
CA ILE A 39 -18.01 -7.38 6.39
C ILE A 39 -18.89 -7.23 5.15
N ILE A 40 -19.08 -8.30 4.37
CA ILE A 40 -19.89 -8.24 3.14
C ILE A 40 -21.33 -7.84 3.47
N LEU A 41 -21.93 -8.47 4.48
CA LEU A 41 -23.28 -8.14 4.93
C LEU A 41 -23.33 -6.71 5.47
N GLY A 42 -22.40 -6.32 6.33
CA GLY A 42 -22.33 -4.98 6.92
C GLY A 42 -22.16 -3.86 5.90
N ILE A 43 -21.40 -4.10 4.82
CA ILE A 43 -21.30 -3.19 3.68
C ILE A 43 -22.64 -3.14 2.93
N SER A 44 -23.25 -4.31 2.62
CA SER A 44 -24.50 -4.36 1.87
C SER A 44 -25.69 -3.74 2.60
N THR A 45 -25.72 -3.82 3.94
CA THR A 45 -26.78 -3.25 4.79
C THR A 45 -26.42 -1.87 5.34
N ASN A 46 -25.27 -1.31 4.97
CA ASN A 46 -24.71 -0.07 5.53
C ASN A 46 -24.65 -0.05 7.07
N SER A 47 -24.55 -1.23 7.69
CA SER A 47 -24.61 -1.44 9.15
C SER A 47 -23.23 -1.62 9.79
N LEU A 48 -22.16 -1.67 9.00
CA LEU A 48 -20.80 -1.75 9.55
C LEU A 48 -20.52 -0.50 10.42
N PRO A 49 -19.93 -0.66 11.62
CA PRO A 49 -19.58 0.46 12.49
C PRO A 49 -18.73 1.50 11.77
N LYS A 50 -19.05 2.77 11.98
CA LYS A 50 -18.41 3.93 11.33
C LYS A 50 -17.41 4.58 12.26
N ASP A 51 -16.57 3.74 12.83
CA ASP A 51 -15.59 4.11 13.84
C ASP A 51 -14.26 3.40 13.56
N MET A 52 -13.30 3.60 14.47
CA MET A 52 -11.99 2.95 14.39
C MET A 52 -12.11 1.42 14.35
N VAL A 53 -13.04 0.83 15.09
CA VAL A 53 -13.20 -0.64 15.17
C VAL A 53 -13.67 -1.19 13.84
N GLY A 54 -14.72 -0.59 13.26
CA GLY A 54 -15.22 -0.99 11.94
C GLY A 54 -14.20 -0.78 10.82
N SER A 55 -13.44 0.32 10.87
CA SER A 55 -12.38 0.61 9.91
C SER A 55 -11.23 -0.39 9.98
N ILE A 56 -10.74 -0.70 11.18
CA ILE A 56 -9.71 -1.72 11.41
C ILE A 56 -10.22 -3.08 10.92
N PHE A 57 -11.45 -3.44 11.28
CA PHE A 57 -12.02 -4.73 10.90
C PHE A 57 -12.14 -4.90 9.38
N LEU A 58 -12.54 -3.85 8.66
CA LEU A 58 -12.58 -3.81 7.20
C LEU A 58 -11.18 -4.01 6.59
N ILE A 59 -10.20 -3.21 7.04
CA ILE A 59 -8.82 -3.26 6.52
C ILE A 59 -8.19 -4.65 6.77
N PHE A 60 -8.34 -5.19 7.99
CA PHE A 60 -7.79 -6.50 8.34
C PHE A 60 -8.42 -7.62 7.51
N THR A 61 -9.74 -7.60 7.34
CA THR A 61 -10.43 -8.65 6.57
C THR A 61 -10.01 -8.62 5.11
N CYS A 62 -10.01 -7.43 4.47
CA CYS A 62 -9.53 -7.29 3.10
C CYS A 62 -8.05 -7.68 2.96
N GLY A 63 -7.20 -7.24 3.89
CA GLY A 63 -5.77 -7.51 3.90
C GLY A 63 -5.44 -9.00 4.00
N ILE A 64 -6.15 -9.76 4.85
CA ILE A 64 -5.92 -11.20 4.99
C ILE A 64 -6.30 -11.96 3.72
N VAL A 65 -7.46 -11.66 3.12
CA VAL A 65 -7.91 -12.32 1.87
C VAL A 65 -6.94 -12.05 0.75
N LEU A 66 -6.75 -10.76 0.45
CA LEU A 66 -5.99 -10.33 -0.72
C LEU A 66 -4.50 -10.63 -0.52
N GLY A 67 -4.01 -10.53 0.72
CA GLY A 67 -2.68 -10.96 1.11
C GLY A 67 -2.45 -12.44 0.78
N LYS A 68 -3.36 -13.31 1.23
CA LYS A 68 -3.23 -14.75 0.98
C LYS A 68 -3.33 -15.08 -0.50
N ILE A 69 -4.27 -14.46 -1.21
CA ILE A 69 -4.45 -14.67 -2.65
C ILE A 69 -3.19 -14.25 -3.40
N GLY A 70 -2.64 -13.06 -3.14
CA GLY A 70 -1.43 -12.58 -3.79
C GLY A 70 -0.20 -13.44 -3.50
N ASP A 71 -0.06 -13.94 -2.27
CA ASP A 71 1.04 -14.86 -1.91
C ASP A 71 0.87 -16.28 -2.47
N SER A 72 -0.33 -16.63 -2.96
CA SER A 72 -0.61 -17.95 -3.52
C SER A 72 -0.45 -18.01 -5.04
N ILE A 73 -0.32 -16.86 -5.72
CA ILE A 73 -0.12 -16.78 -7.17
C ILE A 73 1.39 -16.69 -7.44
N PRO A 74 2.04 -17.74 -8.00
CA PRO A 74 3.51 -17.80 -8.09
C PRO A 74 4.13 -16.63 -8.86
N ILE A 75 3.62 -16.32 -10.06
CA ILE A 75 4.11 -15.22 -10.90
C ILE A 75 3.94 -13.87 -10.19
N TRP A 76 2.84 -13.69 -9.46
CA TRP A 76 2.56 -12.45 -8.77
C TRP A 76 3.48 -12.26 -7.55
N LYS A 77 3.66 -13.32 -6.78
CA LYS A 77 4.52 -13.31 -5.61
C LYS A 77 5.96 -13.01 -5.96
N ASP A 78 6.48 -13.66 -7.00
CA ASP A 78 7.91 -13.63 -7.32
C ASP A 78 8.32 -12.38 -8.11
N TYR A 79 7.38 -11.68 -8.78
CA TYR A 79 7.70 -10.54 -9.66
C TYR A 79 6.92 -9.25 -9.37
N LEU A 80 5.78 -9.33 -8.67
CA LEU A 80 4.89 -8.20 -8.42
C LEU A 80 4.69 -7.92 -6.93
N GLY A 81 5.57 -8.50 -6.08
CA GLY A 81 5.69 -8.32 -4.63
C GLY A 81 4.48 -8.78 -3.81
N GLY A 82 3.80 -9.83 -4.28
CA GLY A 82 2.98 -10.69 -3.45
C GLY A 82 1.70 -10.07 -2.89
N GLY A 83 1.31 -10.58 -1.73
CA GLY A 83 0.04 -10.28 -1.07
C GLY A 83 -0.18 -8.80 -0.76
N ALA A 84 0.87 -8.09 -0.32
CA ALA A 84 0.76 -6.68 0.06
C ALA A 84 0.38 -5.78 -1.13
N ILE A 85 1.02 -5.99 -2.28
CA ILE A 85 0.76 -5.22 -3.50
C ILE A 85 -0.60 -5.60 -4.09
N LEU A 86 -0.99 -6.88 -4.05
CA LEU A 86 -2.33 -7.30 -4.48
C LEU A 86 -3.42 -6.64 -3.62
N ALA A 87 -3.25 -6.64 -2.30
CA ALA A 87 -4.18 -6.00 -1.38
C ALA A 87 -4.30 -4.50 -1.68
N PHE A 88 -3.18 -3.80 -1.89
CA PHE A 88 -3.16 -2.38 -2.26
C PHE A 88 -3.91 -2.10 -3.58
N LEU A 89 -3.57 -2.81 -4.66
CA LEU A 89 -4.14 -2.56 -5.98
C LEU A 89 -5.62 -2.95 -6.05
N VAL A 90 -5.99 -4.10 -5.51
CA VAL A 90 -7.37 -4.59 -5.56
C VAL A 90 -8.30 -3.75 -4.68
N THR A 91 -7.86 -3.32 -3.50
CA THR A 91 -8.69 -2.41 -2.67
C THR A 91 -8.83 -1.03 -3.30
N SER A 92 -7.77 -0.48 -3.90
CA SER A 92 -7.82 0.77 -4.66
C SER A 92 -8.81 0.67 -5.84
N TYR A 93 -8.75 -0.42 -6.60
CA TYR A 93 -9.70 -0.67 -7.68
C TYR A 93 -11.14 -0.89 -7.17
N ALA A 94 -11.32 -1.59 -6.05
CA ALA A 94 -12.63 -1.79 -5.42
C ALA A 94 -13.26 -0.45 -4.99
N VAL A 95 -12.47 0.51 -4.52
CA VAL A 95 -12.92 1.87 -4.25
C VAL A 95 -13.28 2.60 -5.54
N TYR A 96 -12.46 2.47 -6.58
CA TYR A 96 -12.71 3.11 -7.88
C TYR A 96 -14.03 2.67 -8.54
N ILE A 97 -14.36 1.38 -8.51
CA ILE A 97 -15.62 0.85 -9.05
C ILE A 97 -16.82 1.02 -8.11
N GLY A 98 -16.62 1.58 -6.90
CA GLY A 98 -17.68 1.78 -5.91
C GLY A 98 -18.13 0.52 -5.17
N LEU A 99 -17.34 -0.57 -5.20
CA LEU A 99 -17.62 -1.79 -4.44
C LEU A 99 -17.55 -1.54 -2.93
N ILE A 100 -16.62 -0.68 -2.50
CA ILE A 100 -16.52 -0.20 -1.13
C ILE A 100 -17.21 1.19 -1.06
N PRO A 101 -18.34 1.31 -0.34
CA PRO A 101 -19.05 2.57 -0.21
C PRO A 101 -18.16 3.70 0.33
N THR A 102 -18.36 4.91 -0.20
CA THR A 102 -17.54 6.09 0.12
C THR A 102 -17.56 6.46 1.60
N ILE A 103 -18.62 6.11 2.32
CA ILE A 103 -18.72 6.30 3.78
C ILE A 103 -17.61 5.55 4.52
N TYR A 104 -17.38 4.28 4.19
CA TYR A 104 -16.34 3.46 4.81
C TYR A 104 -14.94 3.87 4.38
N VAL A 105 -14.77 4.34 3.14
CA VAL A 105 -13.51 4.92 2.68
C VAL A 105 -13.15 6.18 3.49
N LYS A 106 -14.15 7.01 3.80
CA LYS A 106 -13.95 8.22 4.62
C LYS A 106 -13.58 7.87 6.05
N ASP A 107 -14.20 6.85 6.63
CA ASP A 107 -13.90 6.39 7.99
C ASP A 107 -12.48 5.83 8.08
N VAL A 108 -12.10 4.98 7.11
CA VAL A 108 -10.72 4.48 6.97
C VAL A 108 -9.73 5.63 6.80
N LYS A 109 -10.02 6.62 5.95
CA LYS A 109 -9.17 7.80 5.79
C LYS A 109 -9.03 8.57 7.11
N THR A 110 -10.13 8.73 7.85
CA THR A 110 -10.13 9.42 9.16
C THR A 110 -9.27 8.68 10.18
N LEU A 111 -9.29 7.34 10.19
CA LEU A 111 -8.41 6.53 11.03
C LEU A 111 -6.93 6.78 10.72
N PHE A 112 -6.54 6.80 9.44
CA PHE A 112 -5.14 7.07 9.08
C PHE A 112 -4.74 8.51 9.39
N ASP A 113 -5.62 9.48 9.11
CA ASP A 113 -5.39 10.91 9.41
C ASP A 113 -5.38 11.22 10.93
N SER A 114 -5.92 10.34 11.78
CA SER A 114 -5.96 10.55 13.23
C SER A 114 -4.65 10.19 13.96
N GLY A 115 -3.58 9.86 13.24
CA GLY A 115 -2.30 9.47 13.83
C GLY A 115 -2.02 7.96 13.80
N PHE A 116 -2.92 7.13 13.24
CA PHE A 116 -2.69 5.68 13.20
C PHE A 116 -1.51 5.32 12.29
N LEU A 117 -1.33 6.03 11.17
CA LEU A 117 -0.20 5.82 10.27
C LEU A 117 1.13 6.16 10.97
N GLU A 118 1.17 7.31 11.63
CA GLU A 118 2.32 7.81 12.37
C GLU A 118 2.67 6.89 13.55
N LEU A 119 1.66 6.39 14.26
CA LEU A 119 1.84 5.40 15.32
C LEU A 119 2.44 4.11 14.76
N TYR A 120 1.88 3.59 13.67
CA TYR A 120 2.36 2.35 13.03
C TYR A 120 3.82 2.49 12.57
N ILE A 121 4.15 3.57 11.87
CA ILE A 121 5.51 3.87 11.42
C ILE A 121 6.45 4.01 12.62
N SER A 122 6.03 4.71 13.68
CA SER A 122 6.87 4.91 14.87
C SER A 122 7.21 3.60 15.57
N ILE A 123 6.22 2.71 15.77
CA ILE A 123 6.44 1.39 16.37
C ILE A 123 7.37 0.54 15.50
N MET A 124 7.18 0.55 14.18
CA MET A 124 8.03 -0.20 13.25
C MET A 124 9.48 0.30 13.24
N ILE A 125 9.69 1.63 13.21
CA ILE A 125 11.03 2.22 13.29
C ILE A 125 11.67 1.88 14.63
N CYS A 126 11.00 2.12 15.76
CA CYS A 126 11.52 1.80 17.08
C CYS A 126 11.86 0.31 17.22
N GLY A 127 10.97 -0.58 16.77
CA GLY A 127 11.21 -2.03 16.80
C GLY A 127 12.41 -2.45 15.96
N SER A 128 12.53 -1.92 14.73
CA SER A 128 13.65 -2.24 13.84
C SER A 128 15.00 -1.72 14.36
N LEU A 129 15.03 -0.54 14.98
CA LEU A 129 16.24 0.04 15.56
C LEU A 129 16.69 -0.68 16.83
N LEU A 130 15.76 -1.08 17.70
CA LEU A 130 16.09 -1.83 18.92
C LEU A 130 16.66 -3.22 18.63
N ALA A 131 16.35 -3.80 17.46
CA ALA A 131 16.87 -5.10 17.03
C ALA A 131 18.33 -5.05 16.52
N ILE A 132 18.91 -3.86 16.30
CA ILE A 132 20.23 -3.68 15.69
C ILE A 132 21.28 -3.29 16.74
N ASP A 133 22.48 -3.88 16.67
CA ASP A 133 23.60 -3.48 17.52
C ASP A 133 24.01 -2.01 17.28
N ARG A 134 24.18 -1.27 18.38
CA ARG A 134 24.49 0.17 18.35
C ARG A 134 25.73 0.52 17.51
N LYS A 135 26.78 -0.31 17.53
CA LYS A 135 28.02 -0.06 16.76
C LYS A 135 27.79 -0.24 15.27
N PHE A 136 26.99 -1.24 14.89
CA PHE A 136 26.59 -1.43 13.51
C PHE A 136 25.71 -0.26 13.04
N LEU A 137 24.72 0.15 13.83
CA LEU A 137 23.85 1.28 13.51
C LEU A 137 24.66 2.57 13.24
N ALA A 138 25.57 2.92 14.14
CA ALA A 138 26.39 4.12 13.99
C ALA A 138 27.26 4.09 12.72
N LYS A 139 27.79 2.92 12.35
CA LYS A 139 28.56 2.74 11.12
C LYS A 139 27.70 2.91 9.87
N THR A 140 26.48 2.38 9.87
CA THR A 140 25.59 2.37 8.69
C THR A 140 24.94 3.73 8.45
N VAL A 141 24.58 4.47 9.50
CA VAL A 141 24.01 5.83 9.38
C VAL A 141 24.98 6.78 8.67
N GLY A 142 26.29 6.69 8.94
CA GLY A 142 27.30 7.49 8.25
C GLY A 142 27.39 7.22 6.75
N GLY A 143 27.18 5.96 6.33
CA GLY A 143 27.15 5.59 4.90
C GLY A 143 25.83 5.91 4.20
N PHE A 144 24.73 6.02 4.96
CA PHE A 144 23.40 6.28 4.42
C PHE A 144 23.27 7.69 3.83
N ILE A 145 23.82 8.72 4.48
CA ILE A 145 23.70 10.12 4.00
C ILE A 145 24.35 10.29 2.60
N PRO A 146 25.62 9.89 2.37
CA PRO A 146 26.22 9.94 1.03
C PRO A 146 25.44 9.12 0.00
N MET A 147 24.94 7.94 0.38
CA MET A 147 24.15 7.09 -0.51
C MET A 147 22.88 7.80 -1.00
N VAL A 148 22.11 8.43 -0.09
CA VAL A 148 20.89 9.15 -0.45
C VAL A 148 21.19 10.32 -1.39
N LEU A 149 22.27 11.08 -1.13
CA LEU A 149 22.68 12.18 -2.00
C LEU A 149 23.04 11.70 -3.40
N ILE A 150 23.84 10.64 -3.51
CA ILE A 150 24.22 10.06 -4.81
C ILE A 150 22.97 9.55 -5.54
N ALA A 151 22.10 8.79 -4.88
CA ALA A 151 20.88 8.28 -5.47
C ALA A 151 19.96 9.40 -5.99
N THR A 152 19.80 10.47 -5.20
CA THR A 152 19.00 11.64 -5.57
C THR A 152 19.60 12.37 -6.78
N LEU A 153 20.92 12.56 -6.81
CA LEU A 153 21.60 13.19 -7.95
C LEU A 153 21.49 12.32 -9.22
N THR A 154 21.68 11.01 -9.11
CA THR A 154 21.53 10.09 -10.24
C THR A 154 20.09 10.07 -10.76
N ALA A 155 19.09 10.06 -9.88
CA ALA A 155 17.68 10.14 -10.28
C ALA A 155 17.35 11.47 -10.97
N ALA A 156 17.88 12.60 -10.47
CA ALA A 156 17.72 13.91 -11.10
C ALA A 156 18.35 13.95 -12.52
N LEU A 157 19.56 13.39 -12.68
CA LEU A 157 20.20 13.28 -13.99
C LEU A 157 19.41 12.40 -14.95
N GLY A 158 18.92 11.26 -14.49
CA GLY A 158 18.07 10.37 -15.27
C GLY A 158 16.77 11.05 -15.73
N ALA A 159 16.13 11.80 -14.83
CA ALA A 159 14.96 12.60 -15.17
C ALA A 159 15.29 13.62 -16.26
N VAL A 160 16.37 14.39 -16.13
CA VAL A 160 16.80 15.39 -17.13
C VAL A 160 17.04 14.74 -18.49
N ILE A 161 17.71 13.59 -18.55
CA ILE A 161 17.93 12.85 -19.80
C ILE A 161 16.58 12.46 -20.44
N GLY A 162 15.65 11.91 -19.66
CA GLY A 162 14.30 11.60 -20.14
C GLY A 162 13.52 12.82 -20.63
N GLY A 163 13.69 13.95 -19.95
CA GLY A 163 13.15 15.24 -20.35
C GLY A 163 13.69 15.74 -21.69
N LEU A 164 15.01 15.63 -21.90
CA LEU A 164 15.63 16.01 -23.17
C LEU A 164 15.12 15.17 -24.34
N ILE A 165 14.86 13.88 -24.13
CA ILE A 165 14.28 12.98 -25.16
C ILE A 165 12.84 13.38 -25.50
N THR A 166 12.08 13.84 -24.52
CA THR A 166 10.66 14.23 -24.67
C THR A 166 10.47 15.71 -25.06
N GLY A 167 11.56 16.48 -25.17
CA GLY A 167 11.53 17.90 -25.50
C GLY A 167 11.18 18.84 -24.33
N VAL A 168 11.22 18.35 -23.09
CA VAL A 168 10.93 19.13 -21.88
C VAL A 168 12.21 19.77 -21.34
N SER A 169 12.14 21.04 -20.94
CA SER A 169 13.31 21.75 -20.44
C SER A 169 13.86 21.14 -19.13
N PRO A 170 15.19 21.09 -18.92
CA PRO A 170 15.77 20.51 -17.71
C PRO A 170 15.25 21.12 -16.41
N LYS A 171 14.99 22.43 -16.40
CA LYS A 171 14.43 23.13 -15.24
C LYS A 171 13.03 22.64 -14.89
N GLU A 172 12.19 22.47 -15.90
CA GLU A 172 10.80 22.01 -15.73
C GLU A 172 10.75 20.55 -15.29
N VAL A 173 11.65 19.72 -15.83
CA VAL A 173 11.82 18.32 -15.43
C VAL A 173 12.19 18.22 -13.95
N ILE A 174 13.20 18.98 -13.51
CA ILE A 174 13.62 18.95 -12.11
C ILE A 174 12.48 19.44 -11.21
N LEU A 175 11.85 20.56 -11.56
CA LEU A 175 10.85 21.20 -10.73
C LEU A 175 9.54 20.42 -10.63
N ASN A 176 9.08 19.85 -11.74
CA ASN A 176 7.75 19.23 -11.81
C ASN A 176 7.79 17.70 -11.74
N TYR A 177 8.95 17.06 -11.93
CA TYR A 177 9.07 15.60 -11.91
C TYR A 177 10.06 15.12 -10.86
N ALA A 178 11.34 15.49 -10.97
CA ALA A 178 12.36 14.94 -10.08
C ALA A 178 12.10 15.32 -8.60
N LEU A 179 11.85 16.60 -8.31
CA LEU A 179 11.61 17.07 -6.95
C LEU A 179 10.38 16.44 -6.30
N PRO A 180 9.19 16.37 -6.95
CA PRO A 180 8.06 15.62 -6.41
C PRO A 180 8.37 14.16 -6.12
N ILE A 181 9.06 13.47 -7.02
CA ILE A 181 9.35 12.03 -6.91
C ILE A 181 10.34 11.74 -5.77
N MET A 182 11.37 12.56 -5.62
CA MET A 182 12.43 12.37 -4.62
C MET A 182 12.10 13.03 -3.27
N GLY A 183 11.01 13.80 -3.20
CA GLY A 183 10.56 14.44 -1.97
C GLY A 183 10.03 13.43 -0.93
N GLY A 184 9.76 13.93 0.27
CA GLY A 184 9.23 13.13 1.40
C GLY A 184 7.75 12.73 1.26
N GLY A 185 7.29 12.36 0.06
CA GLY A 185 5.90 12.03 -0.22
C GLY A 185 4.94 13.22 -0.07
N ASN A 186 3.67 12.97 0.25
CA ASN A 186 2.66 14.02 0.34
C ASN A 186 2.87 14.94 1.56
N GLY A 187 2.95 14.35 2.76
CA GLY A 187 2.97 15.09 4.03
C GLY A 187 4.24 15.91 4.26
N ALA A 188 5.41 15.34 3.98
CA ALA A 188 6.70 16.00 4.19
C ALA A 188 7.31 16.60 2.90
N GLY A 189 6.71 16.33 1.74
CA GLY A 189 7.23 16.75 0.44
C GLY A 189 6.28 17.69 -0.32
N ALA A 190 5.26 17.12 -0.95
CA ALA A 190 4.40 17.85 -1.90
C ALA A 190 3.73 19.08 -1.29
N ILE A 191 3.25 19.00 -0.04
CA ILE A 191 2.63 20.13 0.66
C ILE A 191 3.63 21.28 0.88
N PRO A 192 4.75 21.11 1.62
CA PRO A 192 5.68 22.21 1.85
C PRO A 192 6.37 22.70 0.56
N MET A 193 6.69 21.82 -0.39
CA MET A 193 7.27 22.24 -1.67
C MET A 193 6.30 23.10 -2.49
N SER A 194 5.01 22.78 -2.48
CA SER A 194 4.00 23.62 -3.16
C SER A 194 3.90 25.02 -2.54
N GLN A 195 4.06 25.13 -1.22
CA GLN A 195 4.08 26.41 -0.52
C GLN A 195 5.30 27.25 -0.91
N ILE A 196 6.49 26.64 -0.94
CA ILE A 196 7.72 27.29 -1.40
C ILE A 196 7.56 27.75 -2.86
N TRP A 197 7.03 26.88 -3.73
CA TRP A 197 6.78 27.20 -5.12
C TRP A 197 5.83 28.40 -5.27
N GLY A 198 4.73 28.43 -4.51
CA GLY A 198 3.78 29.55 -4.53
C GLY A 198 4.40 30.85 -4.01
N GLN A 199 5.20 30.78 -2.95
CA GLN A 199 5.92 31.94 -2.41
C GLN A 199 6.92 32.54 -3.42
N VAL A 200 7.65 31.69 -4.15
CA VAL A 200 8.67 32.13 -5.13
C VAL A 200 8.03 32.62 -6.43
N THR A 201 6.94 31.99 -6.88
CA THR A 201 6.30 32.30 -8.17
C THR A 201 5.16 33.31 -8.07
N GLY A 202 4.65 33.59 -6.87
CA GLY A 202 3.46 34.42 -6.64
C GLY A 202 2.15 33.78 -7.09
N LYS A 203 2.15 32.49 -7.44
CA LYS A 203 0.98 31.74 -7.91
C LYS A 203 0.37 30.90 -6.79
N ASP A 204 -0.88 30.46 -6.99
CA ASP A 204 -1.54 29.55 -6.06
C ASP A 204 -0.77 28.21 -5.94
N PRO A 205 -0.26 27.85 -4.75
CA PRO A 205 0.40 26.56 -4.47
C PRO A 205 -0.33 25.33 -5.03
N LYS A 206 -1.67 25.38 -5.08
CA LYS A 206 -2.51 24.26 -5.55
C LYS A 206 -2.20 23.86 -6.99
N ILE A 207 -1.79 24.81 -7.82
CA ILE A 207 -1.47 24.56 -9.23
C ILE A 207 -0.33 23.54 -9.34
N TRP A 208 0.76 23.78 -8.60
CA TRP A 208 1.89 22.86 -8.60
C TRP A 208 1.57 21.59 -7.81
N TYR A 209 0.89 21.70 -6.67
CA TYR A 209 0.52 20.56 -5.82
C TYR A 209 -0.26 19.48 -6.59
N SER A 210 -1.30 19.84 -7.34
CA SER A 210 -2.12 18.87 -8.07
C SER A 210 -1.32 18.10 -9.11
N SER A 211 -0.44 18.79 -9.86
CA SER A 211 0.44 18.14 -10.83
C SER A 211 1.49 17.26 -10.16
N ALA A 212 2.13 17.76 -9.11
CA ALA A 212 3.15 17.04 -8.36
C ALA A 212 2.59 15.76 -7.73
N MET A 213 1.37 15.80 -7.20
CA MET A 213 0.71 14.62 -6.62
C MET A 213 0.43 13.54 -7.66
N ALA A 214 -0.04 13.91 -8.85
CA ALA A 214 -0.28 12.94 -9.92
C ALA A 214 1.02 12.21 -10.31
N ILE A 215 2.11 12.98 -10.49
CA ILE A 215 3.42 12.44 -10.85
C ILE A 215 3.99 11.56 -9.73
N LEU A 216 3.93 12.04 -8.48
CA LEU A 216 4.36 11.29 -7.30
C LEU A 216 3.62 9.94 -7.18
N THR A 217 2.31 9.92 -7.38
CA THR A 217 1.51 8.69 -7.27
C THR A 217 1.90 7.67 -8.35
N ILE A 218 2.10 8.11 -9.59
CA ILE A 218 2.53 7.22 -10.68
C ILE A 218 3.94 6.69 -10.41
N ALA A 219 4.87 7.56 -10.03
CA ALA A 219 6.24 7.17 -9.72
C ALA A 219 6.31 6.19 -8.53
N ASN A 220 5.45 6.36 -7.53
CA ASN A 220 5.35 5.43 -6.39
C ASN A 220 4.93 4.03 -6.83
N ILE A 221 3.98 3.90 -7.77
CA ILE A 221 3.60 2.59 -8.32
C ILE A 221 4.80 1.94 -9.04
N ILE A 222 5.52 2.71 -9.86
CA ILE A 222 6.71 2.22 -10.56
C ILE A 222 7.80 1.80 -9.56
N ALA A 223 8.02 2.59 -8.49
CA ALA A 223 9.00 2.29 -7.45
C ALA A 223 8.66 1.00 -6.69
N ILE A 224 7.38 0.78 -6.38
CA ILE A 224 6.89 -0.45 -5.76
C ILE A 224 7.18 -1.66 -6.66
N LEU A 225 6.90 -1.55 -7.96
CA LEU A 225 7.17 -2.63 -8.91
C LEU A 225 8.67 -2.89 -9.10
N ALA A 226 9.48 -1.84 -9.16
CA ALA A 226 10.93 -1.95 -9.27
C ALA A 226 11.56 -2.55 -8.01
N GLY A 227 11.02 -2.26 -6.83
CA GLY A 227 11.48 -2.84 -5.56
C GLY A 227 10.99 -4.27 -5.30
N ALA A 228 10.06 -4.77 -6.11
CA ALA A 228 9.60 -6.16 -6.04
C ALA A 228 10.54 -7.14 -6.75
N ILE A 229 11.46 -6.64 -7.59
CA ILE A 229 12.46 -7.39 -8.37
C ILE A 229 13.80 -7.34 -7.63
#